data_AF-A0A7W6SXD0-F1
#
_entry.id   AF-A0A7W6SXD0-F1
#
_cell.length_a   1.000
_cell.length_b   1.000
_cell.length_c   1.000
_cell.angle_alpha   90.00
_cell.angle_beta   90.00
_cell.angle_gamma   90.00
#
_symmetry.space_group_name_H-M   'P 1'
#
loop_
_entity.id
_entity.type
_entity.pdbx_description
1 polymer ?
#
loop_
_entity_poly.entity_id
_entity_poly.type
_entity_poly.pdbx_seq_one_letter_code
_entity_poly.pdbx_strand_id
1 'polypeptide(L)'
;MAIRHPAQHQEQDKGLCAMRECIGAATFSRQANDDRGRHPQHPLSFTGKRAAFRRLLLMSASAAALSAVLPDQAAAQTWTGATNNDWTVGSNWNTGTAPVGGAVLIATPADVVLGVVPGATSTTGNFRLGGAAAGVTTSLTIQNGSTLTSTGSTIAIGNALGATSALTVTGAGSQWIVNGTLQILATGNTLNIENDGTVVATSRAVVGTPAGTSTATLNVKGGTLETGFITIANAGGQVNYDNAVIRARGNNANFFGGTAAQNNIAAGGLTFDTNGFTVIASAAGGLSGVGGLTKTGNGTLFLRGGSTYTGETVIQQGTLAIGVVAGASDALANSRRVVANATFDISGIVDATSHIQSLAGTGTVVLGTKTLAITNAGDTFAGTLGGTGGLQISGGTQTLSGVNTYGGATTITGGTLRAGAAGAFSAASAYVAAAGTTLDLNGFNQTIASLDNAGLVRTGGAPGTTLTVSGNYVGSGGTLLLNTALDGDSSITDRLVARRHLRCLHAAHRQCRRRRRADRRRHQGDRRRRRLERHLRAAGQLRHWRPAGRGRRRLCLYAAEERDQHARRRRLVSAVQPDQSAAIGAGRAALSGRRSPLRELRTGAARDEPAGEPAAARRQPLLGRQRSDGPRRH
;
A
#
# COMPACT_ATOMS: atom_id res chain seq x y z
N MET A 1 61.41 28.26 19.62
CA MET A 1 62.74 27.90 19.06
C MET A 1 62.63 27.93 17.54
N ALA A 2 63.69 28.25 16.80
CA ALA A 2 63.64 28.49 15.34
C ALA A 2 64.76 27.72 14.61
N ILE A 3 64.89 27.94 13.28
CA ILE A 3 66.08 27.74 12.38
C ILE A 3 65.96 26.67 11.26
N ARG A 4 65.90 27.18 10.00
CA ARG A 4 66.49 26.76 8.68
C ARG A 4 66.36 25.31 8.11
N HIS A 5 65.76 25.22 6.91
CA HIS A 5 66.35 24.93 5.57
C HIS A 5 67.71 24.17 5.40
N PRO A 6 68.04 23.55 4.22
CA PRO A 6 67.22 23.18 3.03
C PRO A 6 67.63 21.81 2.35
N ALA A 7 67.34 21.67 1.03
CA ALA A 7 67.71 20.62 0.05
C ALA A 7 66.95 19.27 0.12
N GLN A 8 66.72 18.47 -0.94
CA GLN A 8 66.58 18.55 -2.42
C GLN A 8 66.99 17.18 -3.00
N HIS A 9 66.04 16.37 -3.52
CA HIS A 9 66.11 15.72 -4.85
C HIS A 9 64.91 14.78 -5.10
N GLN A 10 64.43 14.71 -6.37
CA GLN A 10 63.73 13.59 -7.07
C GLN A 10 62.47 12.93 -6.43
N GLU A 11 61.46 12.41 -7.17
CA GLU A 11 61.07 12.51 -8.60
C GLU A 11 59.56 12.11 -8.76
N GLN A 12 59.04 12.19 -9.99
CA GLN A 12 57.83 11.49 -10.51
C GLN A 12 56.40 11.96 -10.13
N ASP A 13 55.95 12.97 -10.88
CA ASP A 13 54.86 12.86 -11.88
C ASP A 13 53.35 12.86 -11.49
N LYS A 14 52.52 13.34 -12.43
CA LYS A 14 51.03 13.31 -12.53
C LYS A 14 50.20 14.05 -11.47
N GLY A 15 50.07 15.37 -11.64
CA GLY A 15 48.94 16.12 -11.09
C GLY A 15 47.65 15.94 -11.91
N LEU A 16 46.52 15.76 -11.22
CA LEU A 16 45.16 15.96 -11.75
C LEU A 16 44.45 17.05 -10.92
N CYS A 17 43.52 17.80 -11.52
CA CYS A 17 43.03 19.06 -10.93
C CYS A 17 41.49 19.11 -10.74
N ALA A 18 41.07 19.67 -9.60
CA ALA A 18 39.69 19.98 -9.20
C ALA A 18 38.79 18.73 -8.91
N MET A 19 37.70 18.83 -8.13
CA MET A 19 36.98 20.03 -7.69
C MET A 19 36.28 19.87 -6.31
N ARG A 20 36.76 20.62 -5.30
CA ARG A 20 35.91 21.24 -4.25
C ARG A 20 35.32 22.54 -4.86
N GLU A 21 34.25 23.20 -4.40
CA GLU A 21 33.49 23.24 -3.13
C GLU A 21 32.09 23.87 -3.49
N CYS A 22 31.11 24.22 -2.64
CA CYS A 22 30.98 24.36 -1.19
C CYS A 22 29.48 24.37 -0.79
N ILE A 23 29.10 23.82 0.37
CA ILE A 23 28.03 24.33 1.24
C ILE A 23 28.51 24.15 2.68
N GLY A 24 28.32 25.15 3.55
CA GLY A 24 28.65 25.07 4.98
C GLY A 24 27.53 25.60 5.87
N ALA A 25 27.50 25.18 7.13
CA ALA A 25 26.61 25.67 8.18
C ALA A 25 27.27 25.52 9.57
N ALA A 26 27.00 26.47 10.47
CA ALA A 26 27.60 26.64 11.80
C ALA A 26 26.72 27.63 12.61
N THR A 27 26.63 27.65 13.94
CA THR A 27 27.17 26.83 15.06
C THR A 27 26.19 27.01 16.26
N PHE A 28 26.27 26.38 17.44
CA PHE A 28 27.35 25.61 18.10
C PHE A 28 26.74 24.34 18.80
N SER A 29 27.01 23.86 20.02
CA SER A 29 27.80 24.37 21.16
C SER A 29 28.43 23.28 22.04
N ARG A 30 29.46 23.72 22.75
CA ARG A 30 30.32 23.14 23.80
C ARG A 30 29.76 22.00 24.68
N GLN A 31 30.61 20.99 24.83
CA GLN A 31 30.87 20.23 26.07
C GLN A 31 32.40 20.29 26.34
N ALA A 32 32.87 20.04 27.56
CA ALA A 32 34.26 20.30 27.96
C ALA A 32 35.10 19.06 28.29
N ASN A 33 36.41 19.18 27.98
CA ASN A 33 37.63 18.53 28.46
C ASN A 33 37.61 18.03 29.94
N ASP A 34 38.46 17.11 30.42
CA ASP A 34 39.56 16.29 29.82
C ASP A 34 39.79 15.07 30.76
N ASP A 35 39.99 13.84 30.27
CA ASP A 35 41.26 13.18 29.87
C ASP A 35 41.95 12.35 31.00
N ARG A 36 42.64 11.28 30.59
CA ARG A 36 43.55 10.38 31.36
C ARG A 36 42.96 9.49 32.46
N GLY A 37 43.07 8.19 32.24
CA GLY A 37 43.01 7.18 33.31
C GLY A 37 44.33 6.43 33.47
N ARG A 38 44.44 5.60 34.51
CA ARG A 38 45.31 4.41 34.60
C ARG A 38 44.69 3.38 35.54
N HIS A 39 44.85 2.11 35.20
CA HIS A 39 44.44 0.93 35.98
C HIS A 39 45.55 0.51 36.98
N PRO A 40 45.30 -0.42 37.92
CA PRO A 40 44.69 -0.17 39.23
C PRO A 40 45.66 -0.56 40.37
N GLN A 41 45.26 -0.48 41.66
CA GLN A 41 45.56 -1.47 42.72
C GLN A 41 44.65 -1.21 43.95
N HIS A 42 44.40 -2.26 44.76
CA HIS A 42 43.76 -2.21 46.08
C HIS A 42 44.83 -2.11 47.19
N PRO A 43 44.46 -2.02 48.48
CA PRO A 43 43.46 -1.15 49.14
C PRO A 43 44.13 -0.36 50.30
N LEU A 44 43.37 0.43 51.07
CA LEU A 44 43.43 0.43 52.54
C LEU A 44 42.30 1.27 53.16
N SER A 45 42.13 1.14 54.48
CA SER A 45 41.00 1.65 55.25
C SER A 45 41.14 3.09 55.71
N PHE A 46 40.03 3.83 55.77
CA PHE A 46 39.77 4.74 56.89
C PHE A 46 38.32 4.64 57.39
N THR A 47 38.16 4.63 58.70
CA THR A 47 36.89 4.76 59.41
C THR A 47 36.51 6.25 59.52
N GLY A 48 35.24 6.67 59.57
CA GLY A 48 33.96 5.93 59.55
C GLY A 48 32.97 6.56 60.54
N LYS A 49 31.65 6.51 60.28
CA LYS A 49 30.63 6.80 61.31
C LYS A 49 29.26 6.16 61.00
N ARG A 50 28.78 5.44 62.02
CA ARG A 50 27.62 4.53 62.07
C ARG A 50 26.29 5.17 61.67
N ALA A 51 25.48 4.46 60.89
CA ALA A 51 24.01 4.42 61.02
C ALA A 51 23.47 3.04 60.56
N ALA A 52 22.40 2.57 61.20
CA ALA A 52 21.96 1.18 61.19
C ALA A 52 21.51 0.59 59.84
N PHE A 53 21.98 -0.63 59.54
CA PHE A 53 21.19 -1.70 58.94
C PHE A 53 21.63 -3.05 59.53
N ARG A 54 20.72 -3.80 60.16
CA ARG A 54 20.97 -5.18 60.63
C ARG A 54 20.31 -6.17 59.68
N ARG A 55 21.02 -7.26 59.40
CA ARG A 55 20.52 -8.38 58.60
C ARG A 55 19.44 -9.16 59.36
N LEU A 56 18.44 -9.65 58.63
CA LEU A 56 17.82 -10.93 58.95
C LEU A 56 17.67 -11.71 57.65
N LEU A 57 18.15 -12.96 57.63
CA LEU A 57 18.18 -13.82 56.45
C LEU A 57 17.72 -15.21 56.89
N LEU A 58 16.39 -15.39 56.92
CA LEU A 58 15.69 -16.61 57.35
C LEU A 58 14.33 -16.65 56.64
N MET A 59 14.33 -17.07 55.37
CA MET A 59 13.11 -17.39 54.61
C MET A 59 12.77 -18.87 54.81
N SER A 60 12.15 -19.19 55.94
CA SER A 60 11.63 -20.53 56.25
C SER A 60 10.14 -20.63 55.90
N ALA A 61 9.80 -21.54 54.98
CA ALA A 61 8.49 -22.15 54.75
C ALA A 61 7.23 -21.34 55.17
N SER A 62 6.68 -20.55 54.25
CA SER A 62 5.30 -20.03 54.31
C SER A 62 4.68 -19.94 52.91
N ALA A 63 4.68 -21.07 52.20
CA ALA A 63 4.09 -21.23 50.88
C ALA A 63 2.90 -22.21 50.93
N ALA A 64 1.97 -21.98 51.86
CA ALA A 64 0.75 -22.75 52.03
C ALA A 64 -0.40 -21.84 52.48
N ALA A 65 -1.63 -22.16 52.06
CA ALA A 65 -2.88 -21.58 52.53
C ALA A 65 -3.01 -20.03 52.51
N LEU A 66 -3.10 -19.45 51.32
CA LEU A 66 -4.02 -18.30 51.12
C LEU A 66 -5.22 -18.75 50.27
N SER A 67 -6.02 -19.64 50.86
CA SER A 67 -7.32 -20.05 50.34
C SER A 67 -8.31 -18.89 50.47
N ALA A 68 -8.33 -18.01 49.47
CA ALA A 68 -9.29 -16.93 49.38
C ALA A 68 -10.71 -17.50 49.27
N VAL A 69 -11.53 -17.27 50.30
CA VAL A 69 -12.95 -17.62 50.29
C VAL A 69 -13.66 -16.71 49.29
N LEU A 70 -13.89 -17.24 48.09
CA LEU A 70 -14.74 -16.64 47.07
C LEU A 70 -16.14 -17.27 47.15
N PRO A 71 -17.20 -16.53 46.80
CA PRO A 71 -18.57 -17.06 46.86
C PRO A 71 -18.73 -18.29 45.95
N ASP A 72 -19.23 -19.34 46.59
CA ASP A 72 -19.73 -20.62 46.07
C ASP A 72 -19.35 -20.95 44.62
N GLN A 73 -18.09 -21.32 44.42
CA GLN A 73 -17.64 -21.89 43.15
C GLN A 73 -18.14 -23.33 43.03
N ALA A 74 -19.30 -23.50 42.41
CA ALA A 74 -19.81 -24.81 42.01
C ALA A 74 -18.69 -25.62 41.33
N ALA A 75 -18.38 -26.79 41.91
CA ALA A 75 -17.21 -27.58 41.52
C ALA A 75 -17.25 -27.92 40.02
N ALA A 76 -16.11 -27.78 39.33
CA ALA A 76 -16.07 -27.92 37.89
C ALA A 76 -16.49 -29.33 37.43
N GLN A 77 -17.42 -29.38 36.47
CA GLN A 77 -17.73 -30.60 35.74
C GLN A 77 -16.45 -31.07 35.04
N THR A 78 -15.94 -32.20 35.48
CA THR A 78 -14.65 -32.73 35.08
C THR A 78 -14.85 -33.97 34.23
N TRP A 79 -14.21 -33.99 33.07
CA TRP A 79 -14.23 -35.12 32.16
C TRP A 79 -13.54 -36.35 32.78
N THR A 80 -14.24 -37.48 32.76
CA THR A 80 -13.74 -38.79 33.21
C THR A 80 -13.44 -39.72 32.04
N GLY A 81 -14.15 -39.59 30.91
CA GLY A 81 -14.04 -40.49 29.76
C GLY A 81 -14.42 -41.94 30.07
N ALA A 82 -15.25 -42.16 31.10
CA ALA A 82 -15.48 -43.49 31.67
C ALA A 82 -16.29 -44.46 30.80
N THR A 83 -16.84 -44.01 29.66
CA THR A 83 -17.64 -44.84 28.75
C THR A 83 -17.15 -44.76 27.30
N ASN A 84 -16.93 -43.55 26.78
CA ASN A 84 -16.39 -43.31 25.43
C ASN A 84 -15.84 -41.87 25.31
N ASN A 85 -15.65 -41.38 24.09
CA ASN A 85 -15.18 -40.01 23.81
C ASN A 85 -16.30 -38.98 23.56
N ASP A 86 -17.58 -39.36 23.57
CA ASP A 86 -18.68 -38.44 23.24
C ASP A 86 -18.92 -37.44 24.38
N TRP A 87 -18.78 -36.15 24.08
CA TRP A 87 -19.07 -35.05 25.01
C TRP A 87 -20.49 -35.16 25.60
N THR A 88 -21.47 -35.60 24.81
CA THR A 88 -22.90 -35.60 25.15
C THR A 88 -23.30 -36.75 26.08
N VAL A 89 -22.45 -37.77 26.24
CA VAL A 89 -22.71 -38.92 27.11
C VAL A 89 -22.39 -38.56 28.56
N GLY A 90 -23.43 -38.43 29.38
CA GLY A 90 -23.34 -37.95 30.76
C GLY A 90 -22.42 -38.78 31.69
N SER A 91 -22.27 -40.08 31.45
CA SER A 91 -21.37 -40.95 32.23
C SER A 91 -19.87 -40.64 32.03
N ASN A 92 -19.51 -39.89 30.98
CA ASN A 92 -18.14 -39.37 30.80
C ASN A 92 -17.83 -38.14 31.66
N TRP A 93 -18.74 -37.73 32.54
CA TRP A 93 -18.60 -36.56 33.42
C TRP A 93 -18.76 -36.95 34.89
N ASN A 94 -17.97 -36.34 35.77
CA ASN A 94 -18.03 -36.57 37.23
C ASN A 94 -19.39 -36.26 37.90
N THR A 95 -20.30 -35.61 37.18
CA THR A 95 -21.67 -35.26 37.62
C THR A 95 -22.75 -36.12 36.93
N GLY A 96 -22.37 -37.16 36.18
CA GLY A 96 -23.30 -38.05 35.47
C GLY A 96 -24.10 -37.39 34.35
N THR A 97 -23.82 -36.13 34.03
CA THR A 97 -24.59 -35.27 33.13
C THR A 97 -23.66 -34.43 32.26
N ALA A 98 -24.00 -34.27 30.98
CA ALA A 98 -23.20 -33.47 30.06
C ALA A 98 -23.36 -31.96 30.34
N PRO A 99 -22.33 -31.12 30.12
CA PRO A 99 -22.38 -29.69 30.40
C PRO A 99 -23.46 -28.93 29.63
N VAL A 100 -24.32 -28.23 30.38
CA VAL A 100 -25.29 -27.24 29.92
C VAL A 100 -25.04 -25.84 30.52
N GLY A 101 -23.97 -25.70 31.30
CA GLY A 101 -23.53 -24.50 32.01
C GLY A 101 -22.35 -24.84 32.92
N GLY A 102 -22.07 -24.00 33.93
CA GLY A 102 -21.08 -24.30 34.96
C GLY A 102 -19.61 -24.33 34.49
N ALA A 103 -18.66 -24.43 35.42
CA ALA A 103 -17.24 -24.55 35.06
C ALA A 103 -16.93 -25.95 34.51
N VAL A 104 -16.11 -26.05 33.45
CA VAL A 104 -15.72 -27.32 32.81
C VAL A 104 -14.21 -27.50 32.76
N LEU A 105 -13.75 -28.70 33.08
CA LEU A 105 -12.33 -29.10 33.09
C LEU A 105 -12.10 -30.43 32.36
N ILE A 106 -11.13 -30.44 31.44
CA ILE A 106 -10.57 -31.65 30.82
C ILE A 106 -9.08 -31.67 31.18
N ALA A 107 -8.68 -32.56 32.10
CA ALA A 107 -7.33 -32.56 32.70
C ALA A 107 -6.69 -33.96 32.86
N THR A 108 -7.42 -35.02 32.54
CA THR A 108 -6.90 -36.39 32.36
C THR A 108 -6.54 -36.62 30.89
N PRO A 109 -5.69 -37.62 30.56
CA PRO A 109 -5.52 -38.07 29.18
C PRO A 109 -6.87 -38.39 28.55
N ALA A 110 -7.22 -37.66 27.48
CA ALA A 110 -8.54 -37.71 26.87
C ALA A 110 -8.48 -37.23 25.42
N ASP A 111 -9.29 -37.84 24.56
CA ASP A 111 -9.56 -37.38 23.20
C ASP A 111 -11.06 -37.15 23.05
N VAL A 112 -11.54 -35.99 23.51
CA VAL A 112 -12.97 -35.68 23.65
C VAL A 112 -13.54 -35.23 22.31
N VAL A 113 -14.77 -35.65 21.98
CA VAL A 113 -15.44 -35.27 20.73
C VAL A 113 -16.83 -34.72 21.01
N LEU A 114 -17.04 -33.45 20.69
CA LEU A 114 -18.38 -32.86 20.53
C LEU A 114 -18.74 -32.94 19.04
N GLY A 115 -19.70 -33.81 18.71
CA GLY A 115 -20.05 -34.13 17.33
C GLY A 115 -19.84 -35.58 16.91
N VAL A 116 -19.87 -36.52 17.87
CA VAL A 116 -20.11 -37.94 17.57
C VAL A 116 -21.54 -38.09 17.01
N VAL A 117 -22.51 -37.50 17.71
CA VAL A 117 -23.83 -37.15 17.15
C VAL A 117 -23.72 -35.81 16.40
N PRO A 118 -24.04 -35.74 15.09
CA PRO A 118 -24.00 -34.48 14.32
C PRO A 118 -24.94 -33.39 14.88
N GLY A 119 -24.55 -32.12 14.73
CA GLY A 119 -25.35 -30.97 15.16
C GLY A 119 -25.49 -30.80 16.68
N ALA A 120 -24.67 -31.48 17.49
CA ALA A 120 -24.75 -31.41 18.95
C ALA A 120 -24.46 -29.99 19.47
N THR A 121 -25.24 -29.52 20.45
CA THR A 121 -25.03 -28.21 21.08
C THR A 121 -24.68 -28.36 22.55
N SER A 122 -23.69 -27.59 23.02
CA SER A 122 -23.18 -27.62 24.40
C SER A 122 -22.93 -26.19 24.90
N THR A 123 -23.17 -25.96 26.19
CA THR A 123 -22.88 -24.66 26.84
C THR A 123 -22.05 -24.88 28.09
N THR A 124 -21.05 -24.02 28.29
CA THR A 124 -20.16 -24.01 29.45
C THR A 124 -19.98 -22.58 29.98
N GLY A 125 -19.61 -22.48 31.25
CA GLY A 125 -19.13 -21.28 31.92
C GLY A 125 -17.64 -21.05 31.63
N ASN A 126 -16.81 -21.02 32.67
CA ASN A 126 -15.36 -21.08 32.51
C ASN A 126 -14.99 -22.45 31.90
N PHE A 127 -14.09 -22.47 30.92
CA PHE A 127 -13.68 -23.70 30.24
C PHE A 127 -12.16 -23.86 30.28
N ARG A 128 -11.69 -25.07 30.59
CA ARG A 128 -10.27 -25.39 30.61
C ARG A 128 -9.98 -26.78 30.04
N LEU A 129 -9.27 -26.82 28.91
CA LEU A 129 -8.59 -27.99 28.39
C LEU A 129 -7.12 -27.90 28.81
N GLY A 130 -6.60 -28.84 29.60
CA GLY A 130 -5.19 -28.85 30.00
C GLY A 130 -4.83 -29.84 31.10
N GLY A 131 -3.97 -30.80 30.75
CA GLY A 131 -3.57 -31.93 31.59
C GLY A 131 -2.97 -31.55 32.96
N ALA A 132 -3.29 -32.32 34.01
CA ALA A 132 -2.93 -31.98 35.39
C ALA A 132 -1.41 -31.98 35.71
N ALA A 133 -0.57 -32.58 34.85
CA ALA A 133 0.87 -32.71 35.05
C ALA A 133 1.65 -32.66 33.72
N ALA A 134 2.98 -32.52 33.80
CA ALA A 134 3.85 -32.53 32.64
C ALA A 134 3.73 -33.83 31.83
N GLY A 135 3.75 -33.73 30.50
CA GLY A 135 3.64 -34.89 29.60
C GLY A 135 2.22 -35.46 29.43
N VAL A 136 1.21 -34.93 30.14
CA VAL A 136 -0.19 -35.28 29.87
C VAL A 136 -0.65 -34.61 28.58
N THR A 137 -1.18 -35.40 27.65
CA THR A 137 -1.85 -34.96 26.42
C THR A 137 -3.37 -34.84 26.64
N THR A 138 -4.00 -33.79 26.12
CA THR A 138 -5.47 -33.65 26.15
C THR A 138 -5.99 -33.09 24.82
N SER A 139 -7.07 -33.65 24.27
CA SER A 139 -7.71 -33.12 23.07
C SER A 139 -9.22 -32.92 23.21
N LEU A 140 -9.72 -31.94 22.46
CA LEU A 140 -11.15 -31.72 22.21
C LEU A 140 -11.35 -31.41 20.73
N THR A 141 -12.13 -32.23 20.05
CA THR A 141 -12.57 -31.98 18.67
C THR A 141 -14.05 -31.57 18.65
N ILE A 142 -14.35 -30.46 17.97
CA ILE A 142 -15.72 -29.96 17.72
C ILE A 142 -15.97 -30.12 16.21
N GLN A 143 -16.93 -30.97 15.85
CA GLN A 143 -17.11 -31.44 14.47
C GLN A 143 -18.58 -31.67 14.08
N ASN A 144 -18.80 -32.02 12.81
CA ASN A 144 -20.10 -32.45 12.27
C ASN A 144 -21.25 -31.45 12.52
N GLY A 145 -20.99 -30.15 12.37
CA GLY A 145 -22.01 -29.10 12.56
C GLY A 145 -22.30 -28.76 14.03
N SER A 146 -21.51 -29.28 14.96
CA SER A 146 -21.75 -29.13 16.41
C SER A 146 -21.24 -27.79 16.94
N THR A 147 -21.92 -27.24 17.95
CA THR A 147 -21.61 -25.92 18.54
C THR A 147 -21.33 -26.01 20.04
N LEU A 148 -20.13 -25.58 20.46
CA LEU A 148 -19.82 -25.29 21.86
C LEU A 148 -19.94 -23.78 22.12
N THR A 149 -20.63 -23.38 23.18
CA THR A 149 -20.66 -21.99 23.66
C THR A 149 -20.02 -21.89 25.04
N SER A 150 -18.92 -21.15 25.17
CA SER A 150 -18.23 -20.91 26.43
C SER A 150 -18.44 -19.47 26.89
N THR A 151 -19.10 -19.33 28.04
CA THR A 151 -19.68 -18.07 28.53
C THR A 151 -18.88 -17.41 29.66
N GLY A 152 -17.95 -18.13 30.28
CA GLY A 152 -17.13 -17.64 31.39
C GLY A 152 -16.04 -16.66 30.97
N SER A 153 -15.42 -16.00 31.96
CA SER A 153 -14.36 -15.02 31.73
C SER A 153 -13.04 -15.68 31.31
N THR A 154 -12.74 -16.87 31.84
CA THR A 154 -11.50 -17.63 31.61
C THR A 154 -11.80 -18.85 30.75
N ILE A 155 -11.32 -18.83 29.50
CA ILE A 155 -11.53 -19.89 28.51
C ILE A 155 -10.16 -20.24 27.92
N ALA A 156 -9.60 -21.38 28.35
CA ALA A 156 -8.17 -21.67 28.21
C ALA A 156 -7.88 -23.06 27.64
N ILE A 157 -6.91 -23.11 26.73
CA ILE A 157 -6.24 -24.32 26.24
C ILE A 157 -4.81 -24.30 26.79
N GLY A 158 -4.40 -25.39 27.44
CA GLY A 158 -3.12 -25.52 28.13
C GLY A 158 -3.09 -24.95 29.55
N ASN A 159 -2.05 -25.35 30.28
CA ASN A 159 -1.68 -24.80 31.58
C ASN A 159 -0.16 -24.60 31.68
N ALA A 160 0.31 -23.98 32.75
CA ALA A 160 1.74 -23.68 32.94
C ALA A 160 2.59 -24.90 33.40
N LEU A 161 2.06 -26.12 33.39
CA LEU A 161 2.67 -27.31 34.01
C LEU A 161 3.31 -28.28 33.01
N GLY A 162 3.51 -27.88 31.76
CA GLY A 162 4.15 -28.73 30.73
C GLY A 162 3.26 -29.85 30.17
N ALA A 163 1.94 -29.74 30.38
CA ALA A 163 0.96 -30.53 29.63
C ALA A 163 0.81 -29.98 28.20
N THR A 164 0.44 -30.85 27.26
CA THR A 164 0.11 -30.49 25.87
C THR A 164 -1.37 -30.71 25.60
N SER A 165 -1.97 -29.80 24.85
CA SER A 165 -3.43 -29.69 24.74
C SER A 165 -3.81 -29.18 23.36
N ALA A 166 -4.65 -29.91 22.64
CA ALA A 166 -5.07 -29.56 21.28
C ALA A 166 -6.58 -29.45 21.20
N LEU A 167 -7.10 -28.25 20.93
CA LEU A 167 -8.51 -28.07 20.57
C LEU A 167 -8.61 -27.90 19.06
N THR A 168 -9.48 -28.68 18.41
CA THR A 168 -9.72 -28.62 16.97
C THR A 168 -11.19 -28.30 16.70
N VAL A 169 -11.47 -27.29 15.88
CA VAL A 169 -12.83 -27.04 15.34
C VAL A 169 -12.78 -27.30 13.85
N THR A 170 -13.55 -28.29 13.36
CA THR A 170 -13.38 -28.82 12.00
C THR A 170 -14.71 -29.20 11.33
N GLY A 171 -14.80 -28.99 10.02
CA GLY A 171 -16.00 -29.27 9.22
C GLY A 171 -16.98 -28.10 9.18
N ALA A 172 -17.66 -27.94 8.04
CA ALA A 172 -18.64 -26.89 7.82
C ALA A 172 -19.75 -26.89 8.89
N GLY A 173 -20.04 -25.71 9.43
CA GLY A 173 -21.05 -25.51 10.47
C GLY A 173 -20.60 -25.87 11.88
N SER A 174 -19.42 -26.46 12.08
CA SER A 174 -18.87 -26.72 13.42
C SER A 174 -18.35 -25.42 14.04
N GLN A 175 -18.77 -25.11 15.27
CA GLN A 175 -18.51 -23.81 15.90
C GLN A 175 -18.03 -23.88 17.35
N TRP A 176 -17.12 -22.98 17.72
CA TRP A 176 -16.84 -22.64 19.11
C TRP A 176 -17.02 -21.14 19.36
N ILE A 177 -18.03 -20.79 20.15
CA ILE A 177 -18.35 -19.41 20.52
C ILE A 177 -17.74 -19.14 21.90
N VAL A 178 -16.88 -18.13 21.99
CA VAL A 178 -16.11 -17.79 23.19
C VAL A 178 -16.44 -16.35 23.59
N ASN A 179 -17.27 -16.19 24.62
CA ASN A 179 -17.72 -14.88 25.09
C ASN A 179 -16.72 -14.17 26.02
N GLY A 180 -15.84 -14.94 26.66
CA GLY A 180 -14.74 -14.43 27.48
C GLY A 180 -13.46 -14.12 26.70
N THR A 181 -12.32 -14.23 27.38
CA THR A 181 -11.00 -14.20 26.70
C THR A 181 -10.59 -15.62 26.33
N LEU A 182 -10.40 -15.88 25.03
CA LEU A 182 -9.78 -17.10 24.53
C LEU A 182 -8.27 -17.07 24.79
N GLN A 183 -7.73 -18.08 25.46
CA GLN A 183 -6.30 -18.19 25.77
C GLN A 183 -5.73 -19.54 25.31
N ILE A 184 -4.58 -19.52 24.63
CA ILE A 184 -3.78 -20.70 24.29
C ILE A 184 -2.44 -20.52 25.00
N LEU A 185 -2.11 -21.37 25.97
CA LEU A 185 -1.10 -21.10 26.99
C LEU A 185 0.11 -22.06 26.93
N ALA A 186 1.23 -21.66 27.51
CA ALA A 186 2.45 -22.48 27.64
C ALA A 186 3.02 -23.01 26.32
N THR A 187 3.76 -24.12 26.35
CA THR A 187 4.51 -24.69 25.22
C THR A 187 3.78 -25.92 24.69
N GLY A 188 3.61 -26.03 23.36
CA GLY A 188 3.03 -27.21 22.71
C GLY A 188 1.51 -27.37 22.88
N ASN A 189 0.81 -26.32 23.31
CA ASN A 189 -0.66 -26.26 23.31
C ASN A 189 -1.15 -25.53 22.07
N THR A 190 -2.21 -26.03 21.45
CA THR A 190 -2.69 -25.59 20.13
C THR A 190 -4.20 -25.36 20.08
N LEU A 191 -4.60 -24.38 19.27
CA LEU A 191 -5.95 -24.31 18.70
C LEU A 191 -5.83 -24.48 17.19
N ASN A 192 -6.54 -25.46 16.63
CA ASN A 192 -6.68 -25.67 15.19
C ASN A 192 -8.11 -25.29 14.78
N ILE A 193 -8.23 -24.50 13.72
CA ILE A 193 -9.51 -24.10 13.13
C ILE A 193 -9.45 -24.49 11.66
N GLU A 194 -10.13 -25.56 11.28
CA GLU A 194 -9.87 -26.28 10.04
C GLU A 194 -11.13 -26.53 9.20
N ASN A 195 -10.98 -26.72 7.88
CA ASN A 195 -12.01 -27.28 7.00
C ASN A 195 -13.42 -26.68 7.19
N ASP A 196 -13.57 -25.36 7.01
CA ASP A 196 -14.79 -24.56 7.21
C ASP A 196 -15.34 -24.50 8.66
N GLY A 197 -14.62 -25.07 9.63
CA GLY A 197 -14.86 -24.87 11.06
C GLY A 197 -14.63 -23.41 11.48
N THR A 198 -15.38 -22.94 12.48
CA THR A 198 -15.40 -21.53 12.89
C THR A 198 -15.21 -21.33 14.40
N VAL A 199 -14.35 -20.39 14.80
CA VAL A 199 -14.25 -19.91 16.20
C VAL A 199 -14.65 -18.44 16.27
N VAL A 200 -15.51 -18.09 17.23
CA VAL A 200 -15.97 -16.72 17.48
C VAL A 200 -15.48 -16.27 18.85
N ALA A 201 -14.26 -15.72 18.90
CA ALA A 201 -13.66 -15.17 20.12
C ALA A 201 -14.08 -13.70 20.29
N THR A 202 -15.22 -13.48 20.95
CA THR A 202 -15.96 -12.21 20.88
C THR A 202 -15.15 -11.00 21.36
N SER A 203 -14.33 -11.19 22.40
CA SER A 203 -13.42 -10.20 22.98
C SER A 203 -12.06 -10.19 22.30
N ARG A 204 -11.25 -11.23 22.51
CA ARG A 204 -9.93 -11.42 21.88
C ARG A 204 -9.48 -12.89 21.91
N ALA A 205 -8.52 -13.23 21.06
CA ALA A 205 -7.65 -14.39 21.25
C ALA A 205 -6.29 -13.97 21.86
N VAL A 206 -5.73 -14.82 22.73
CA VAL A 206 -4.39 -14.67 23.32
C VAL A 206 -3.57 -15.92 23.06
N VAL A 207 -2.38 -15.74 22.48
CA VAL A 207 -1.42 -16.80 22.17
C VAL A 207 -0.18 -16.62 23.05
N GLY A 208 0.08 -17.61 23.90
CA GLY A 208 1.19 -17.67 24.83
C GLY A 208 0.92 -17.00 26.18
N THR A 209 1.83 -17.20 27.13
CA THR A 209 1.85 -16.56 28.45
C THR A 209 2.74 -15.30 28.46
N PRO A 210 2.39 -14.20 29.16
CA PRO A 210 3.24 -13.00 29.26
C PRO A 210 4.63 -13.21 29.89
N ALA A 211 4.86 -14.35 30.54
CA ALA A 211 6.15 -14.80 31.04
C ALA A 211 6.51 -16.17 30.44
N GLY A 212 7.80 -16.39 30.20
CA GLY A 212 8.36 -17.65 29.72
C GLY A 212 8.50 -17.78 28.19
N THR A 213 9.11 -18.88 27.76
CA THR A 213 9.44 -19.23 26.36
C THR A 213 8.30 -20.00 25.66
N SER A 214 7.05 -19.63 25.96
CA SER A 214 5.86 -20.42 25.61
C SER A 214 5.57 -20.45 24.11
N THR A 215 5.70 -21.63 23.48
CA THR A 215 5.39 -21.85 22.05
C THR A 215 3.95 -22.35 21.87
N ALA A 216 2.99 -21.53 22.32
CA ALA A 216 1.57 -21.75 22.05
C ALA A 216 1.27 -21.42 20.59
N THR A 217 0.40 -22.20 19.93
CA THR A 217 0.13 -22.03 18.50
C THR A 217 -1.35 -21.91 18.19
N LEU A 218 -1.72 -20.90 17.40
CA LEU A 218 -3.03 -20.77 16.76
C LEU A 218 -2.88 -21.11 15.27
N ASN A 219 -3.48 -22.21 14.83
CA ASN A 219 -3.52 -22.62 13.42
C ASN A 219 -4.91 -22.34 12.85
N VAL A 220 -4.99 -21.58 11.76
CA VAL A 220 -6.23 -21.39 10.99
C VAL A 220 -5.98 -21.93 9.59
N LYS A 221 -6.57 -23.09 9.28
CA LYS A 221 -6.26 -23.91 8.11
C LYS A 221 -7.49 -24.26 7.29
N GLY A 222 -7.91 -23.37 6.38
CA GLY A 222 -9.20 -23.50 5.70
C GLY A 222 -10.40 -23.24 6.61
N GLY A 223 -10.20 -22.68 7.81
CA GLY A 223 -11.26 -22.33 8.77
C GLY A 223 -11.37 -20.81 9.01
N THR A 224 -12.32 -20.41 9.84
CA THR A 224 -12.61 -19.00 10.16
C THR A 224 -12.38 -18.68 11.64
N LEU A 225 -11.57 -17.65 11.94
CA LEU A 225 -11.54 -17.01 13.26
C LEU A 225 -12.19 -15.62 13.18
N GLU A 226 -13.31 -15.45 13.86
CA GLU A 226 -13.89 -14.14 14.13
C GLU A 226 -13.41 -13.63 15.48
N THR A 227 -12.79 -12.45 15.53
CA THR A 227 -12.34 -11.89 16.81
C THR A 227 -12.29 -10.35 16.85
N GLY A 228 -12.26 -9.80 18.06
CA GLY A 228 -11.97 -8.38 18.28
C GLY A 228 -10.50 -8.03 18.04
N PHE A 229 -9.57 -8.94 18.39
CA PHE A 229 -8.11 -8.88 18.08
C PHE A 229 -7.36 -10.15 18.52
N ILE A 230 -6.14 -10.33 18.03
CA ILE A 230 -5.20 -11.39 18.41
C ILE A 230 -4.00 -10.78 19.16
N THR A 231 -3.80 -11.19 20.41
CA THR A 231 -2.61 -10.84 21.20
C THR A 231 -1.62 -12.02 21.19
N ILE A 232 -0.37 -11.79 20.80
CA ILE A 232 0.72 -12.76 21.03
C ILE A 232 1.53 -12.24 22.23
N ALA A 233 1.56 -12.99 23.32
CA ALA A 233 1.92 -12.47 24.65
C ALA A 233 3.43 -12.57 24.99
N ASN A 234 4.20 -13.32 24.20
CA ASN A 234 5.65 -13.48 24.35
C ASN A 234 6.29 -13.66 22.96
N ALA A 235 7.60 -13.93 22.90
CA ALA A 235 8.34 -14.11 21.65
C ALA A 235 8.27 -15.52 21.03
N GLY A 236 7.74 -16.52 21.75
CA GLY A 236 7.64 -17.92 21.30
C GLY A 236 6.29 -18.31 20.70
N GLY A 237 5.21 -17.62 21.07
CA GLY A 237 3.87 -17.90 20.53
C GLY A 237 3.76 -17.60 19.04
N GLN A 238 2.98 -18.41 18.30
CA GLN A 238 2.80 -18.28 16.85
C GLN A 238 1.35 -18.35 16.40
N VAL A 239 1.05 -17.68 15.29
CA VAL A 239 -0.19 -17.79 14.53
C VAL A 239 0.16 -18.17 13.09
N ASN A 240 -0.45 -19.27 12.61
CA ASN A 240 -0.31 -19.76 11.24
C ASN A 240 -1.62 -19.58 10.48
N TYR A 241 -1.52 -19.02 9.27
CA TYR A 241 -2.65 -18.77 8.37
C TYR A 241 -2.45 -19.57 7.08
N ASP A 242 -3.31 -20.56 6.79
CA ASP A 242 -3.20 -21.45 5.62
C ASP A 242 -4.57 -21.64 4.96
N ASN A 243 -4.88 -20.86 3.92
CA ASN A 243 -6.26 -20.67 3.44
C ASN A 243 -7.19 -20.15 4.57
N ALA A 244 -6.65 -19.29 5.44
CA ALA A 244 -7.37 -18.81 6.62
C ALA A 244 -8.36 -17.70 6.30
N VAL A 245 -9.47 -17.62 7.03
CA VAL A 245 -10.29 -16.41 7.13
C VAL A 245 -10.16 -15.83 8.54
N ILE A 246 -9.70 -14.58 8.64
CA ILE A 246 -9.71 -13.80 9.88
C ILE A 246 -10.72 -12.67 9.72
N ARG A 247 -11.78 -12.66 10.55
CA ARG A 247 -12.85 -11.65 10.50
C ARG A 247 -12.80 -10.72 11.71
N ALA A 248 -12.85 -9.43 11.46
CA ALA A 248 -12.96 -8.41 12.50
C ALA A 248 -14.38 -8.33 13.09
N ARG A 249 -14.47 -8.26 14.41
CA ARG A 249 -15.74 -8.03 15.14
C ARG A 249 -15.94 -6.59 15.63
N GLY A 250 -15.01 -5.68 15.33
CA GLY A 250 -15.06 -4.29 15.74
C GLY A 250 -13.87 -3.47 15.25
N ASN A 251 -13.94 -2.14 15.41
CA ASN A 251 -12.80 -1.26 15.18
C ASN A 251 -11.68 -1.56 16.19
N ASN A 252 -10.42 -1.68 15.74
CA ASN A 252 -9.31 -1.99 16.64
C ASN A 252 -7.98 -1.33 16.23
N ALA A 253 -7.31 -0.69 17.18
CA ALA A 253 -6.03 -0.01 16.97
C ALA A 253 -4.78 -0.93 17.01
N ASN A 254 -4.92 -2.18 17.48
CA ASN A 254 -3.86 -3.19 17.56
C ASN A 254 -4.46 -4.60 17.32
N PHE A 255 -5.04 -4.82 16.14
CA PHE A 255 -5.71 -6.09 15.81
C PHE A 255 -4.75 -7.29 15.78
N PHE A 256 -3.52 -7.08 15.32
CA PHE A 256 -2.45 -8.08 15.31
C PHE A 256 -1.33 -7.68 16.27
N GLY A 257 -1.09 -8.50 17.30
CA GLY A 257 0.09 -8.45 18.16
C GLY A 257 1.24 -9.35 17.67
N GLY A 258 2.34 -9.35 18.44
CA GLY A 258 3.56 -10.08 18.11
C GLY A 258 4.38 -9.45 16.99
N THR A 259 5.32 -10.21 16.45
CA THR A 259 6.22 -9.82 15.35
C THR A 259 5.85 -10.52 14.04
N ALA A 260 6.47 -10.12 12.92
CA ALA A 260 6.29 -10.78 11.62
C ALA A 260 6.57 -12.29 11.66
N ALA A 261 7.66 -12.72 12.32
CA ALA A 261 8.05 -14.14 12.45
C ALA A 261 7.06 -15.00 13.29
N GLN A 262 6.11 -14.35 13.96
CA GLN A 262 5.06 -15.00 14.75
C GLN A 262 3.70 -14.99 14.05
N ASN A 263 3.57 -14.29 12.92
CA ASN A 263 2.36 -14.19 12.10
C ASN A 263 2.68 -14.72 10.70
N ASN A 264 2.64 -16.04 10.55
CA ASN A 264 3.11 -16.76 9.37
C ASN A 264 1.96 -17.08 8.40
N ILE A 265 2.03 -16.59 7.17
CA ILE A 265 1.13 -16.94 6.08
C ILE A 265 1.74 -18.11 5.29
N ALA A 266 1.19 -19.31 5.51
CA ALA A 266 1.51 -20.52 4.76
C ALA A 266 0.91 -20.49 3.34
N ALA A 267 1.19 -21.52 2.54
CA ALA A 267 0.97 -21.51 1.09
C ALA A 267 -0.49 -21.22 0.67
N GLY A 268 -1.50 -21.64 1.44
CA GLY A 268 -2.91 -21.35 1.15
C GLY A 268 -3.32 -19.88 1.35
N GLY A 269 -2.51 -19.06 2.02
CA GLY A 269 -2.76 -17.63 2.19
C GLY A 269 -3.64 -17.24 3.38
N LEU A 270 -3.81 -15.93 3.54
CA LEU A 270 -4.62 -15.28 4.57
C LEU A 270 -5.67 -14.37 3.91
N THR A 271 -6.95 -14.67 4.11
CA THR A 271 -8.05 -13.74 3.84
C THR A 271 -8.35 -12.93 5.11
N PHE A 272 -8.16 -11.62 5.04
CA PHE A 272 -8.56 -10.70 6.10
C PHE A 272 -9.88 -10.00 5.73
N ASP A 273 -10.93 -10.32 6.46
CA ASP A 273 -12.24 -9.70 6.36
C ASP A 273 -12.40 -8.59 7.41
N THR A 274 -12.40 -7.35 6.95
CA THR A 274 -12.63 -6.19 7.83
C THR A 274 -14.06 -6.05 8.31
N ASN A 275 -15.04 -6.72 7.69
CA ASN A 275 -16.45 -6.69 8.11
C ASN A 275 -17.01 -5.25 8.30
N GLY A 276 -16.53 -4.30 7.47
CA GLY A 276 -16.88 -2.87 7.55
C GLY A 276 -16.05 -2.04 8.56
N PHE A 277 -15.28 -2.65 9.45
CA PHE A 277 -14.52 -1.97 10.50
C PHE A 277 -13.18 -1.40 10.04
N THR A 278 -12.68 -0.40 10.78
CA THR A 278 -11.29 0.06 10.70
C THR A 278 -10.43 -0.72 11.68
N VAL A 279 -9.50 -1.51 11.16
CA VAL A 279 -8.53 -2.29 11.95
C VAL A 279 -7.11 -1.90 11.61
N ILE A 280 -6.22 -2.01 12.59
CA ILE A 280 -4.83 -1.57 12.50
C ILE A 280 -3.95 -2.71 13.00
N ALA A 281 -3.05 -3.22 12.15
CA ALA A 281 -1.95 -4.08 12.59
C ALA A 281 -1.02 -3.26 13.48
N SER A 282 -0.58 -3.80 14.63
CA SER A 282 0.25 -3.03 15.57
C SER A 282 1.59 -2.61 14.94
N ALA A 283 2.27 -1.63 15.54
CA ALA A 283 3.53 -1.11 15.00
C ALA A 283 4.66 -2.17 14.91
N ALA A 284 4.59 -3.25 15.69
CA ALA A 284 5.48 -4.41 15.59
C ALA A 284 4.87 -5.59 14.80
N GLY A 285 3.53 -5.62 14.66
CA GLY A 285 2.76 -6.66 14.00
C GLY A 285 2.87 -6.60 12.49
N GLY A 286 3.97 -7.12 11.95
CA GLY A 286 4.07 -7.49 10.54
C GLY A 286 3.49 -8.88 10.25
N LEU A 287 3.49 -9.27 8.98
CA LEU A 287 3.14 -10.59 8.47
C LEU A 287 4.36 -11.21 7.75
N SER A 288 4.55 -12.52 7.84
CA SER A 288 5.63 -13.27 7.16
C SER A 288 5.11 -14.48 6.38
N GLY A 289 6.00 -15.28 5.79
CA GLY A 289 5.66 -16.52 5.10
C GLY A 289 5.64 -16.41 3.57
N VAL A 290 5.12 -17.44 2.90
CA VAL A 290 5.10 -17.55 1.42
C VAL A 290 3.72 -17.29 0.81
N GLY A 291 2.66 -17.32 1.62
CA GLY A 291 1.29 -17.09 1.18
C GLY A 291 0.97 -15.62 0.91
N GLY A 292 -0.16 -15.42 0.23
CA GLY A 292 -0.69 -14.09 -0.08
C GLY A 292 -1.67 -13.55 0.98
N LEU A 293 -1.92 -12.24 0.91
CA LEU A 293 -2.90 -11.53 1.73
C LEU A 293 -4.08 -11.07 0.86
N THR A 294 -5.26 -11.62 1.10
CA THR A 294 -6.52 -11.17 0.48
C THR A 294 -7.29 -10.27 1.45
N LYS A 295 -7.37 -8.97 1.14
CA LYS A 295 -8.17 -7.99 1.88
C LYS A 295 -9.60 -7.94 1.34
N THR A 296 -10.57 -8.23 2.21
CA THR A 296 -12.01 -8.13 1.92
C THR A 296 -12.78 -7.37 3.03
N GLY A 297 -14.11 -7.25 2.86
CA GLY A 297 -15.00 -6.40 3.64
C GLY A 297 -14.81 -4.90 3.33
N ASN A 298 -15.87 -4.11 3.49
CA ASN A 298 -15.87 -2.69 3.11
C ASN A 298 -15.01 -1.76 4.01
N GLY A 299 -14.46 -2.29 5.10
CA GLY A 299 -13.66 -1.52 6.06
C GLY A 299 -12.20 -1.33 5.64
N THR A 300 -11.43 -0.68 6.51
CA THR A 300 -10.01 -0.35 6.27
C THR A 300 -9.10 -1.25 7.10
N LEU A 301 -8.13 -1.90 6.44
CA LEU A 301 -7.00 -2.56 7.10
C LEU A 301 -5.77 -1.65 6.97
N PHE A 302 -5.24 -1.16 8.08
CA PHE A 302 -3.93 -0.50 8.12
C PHE A 302 -2.82 -1.52 8.40
N LEU A 303 -1.91 -1.72 7.45
CA LEU A 303 -0.63 -2.39 7.70
C LEU A 303 0.41 -1.36 8.14
N ARG A 304 1.02 -1.59 9.32
CA ARG A 304 1.98 -0.66 9.95
C ARG A 304 3.30 -1.32 10.35
N GLY A 305 3.26 -2.57 10.80
CA GLY A 305 4.46 -3.37 11.05
C GLY A 305 5.14 -3.83 9.75
N GLY A 306 6.47 -3.74 9.73
CA GLY A 306 7.28 -4.21 8.60
C GLY A 306 7.05 -5.69 8.33
N SER A 307 6.65 -6.02 7.11
CA SER A 307 6.17 -7.34 6.72
C SER A 307 7.06 -7.98 5.65
N THR A 308 7.24 -9.29 5.75
CA THR A 308 8.23 -10.08 4.99
C THR A 308 7.60 -11.19 4.15
N TYR A 309 6.26 -11.26 4.08
CA TYR A 309 5.59 -12.25 3.23
C TYR A 309 5.85 -11.95 1.74
N THR A 310 6.02 -13.01 0.95
CA THR A 310 6.38 -12.91 -0.47
C THR A 310 5.21 -13.17 -1.43
N GLY A 311 4.12 -13.73 -0.93
CA GLY A 311 2.90 -13.96 -1.70
C GLY A 311 2.20 -12.66 -2.12
N GLU A 312 1.14 -12.82 -2.90
CA GLU A 312 0.40 -11.75 -3.55
C GLU A 312 -0.54 -11.01 -2.60
N THR A 313 -0.63 -9.68 -2.73
CA THR A 313 -1.59 -8.88 -1.97
C THR A 313 -2.78 -8.52 -2.86
N VAL A 314 -3.97 -9.06 -2.58
CA VAL A 314 -5.19 -8.82 -3.34
C VAL A 314 -6.16 -7.97 -2.52
N ILE A 315 -6.54 -6.80 -3.02
CA ILE A 315 -7.46 -5.88 -2.35
C ILE A 315 -8.82 -5.97 -3.08
N GLN A 316 -9.69 -6.85 -2.60
CA GLN A 316 -11.00 -7.10 -3.24
C GLN A 316 -12.06 -6.09 -2.82
N GLN A 317 -12.07 -5.67 -1.55
CA GLN A 317 -13.09 -4.76 -1.00
C GLN A 317 -12.49 -3.81 0.05
N GLY A 318 -13.15 -2.66 0.23
CA GLY A 318 -12.74 -1.63 1.18
C GLY A 318 -11.36 -1.04 0.86
N THR A 319 -10.61 -0.72 1.91
CA THR A 319 -9.28 -0.09 1.77
C THR A 319 -8.18 -0.93 2.41
N LEU A 320 -7.08 -1.17 1.69
CA LEU A 320 -5.79 -1.51 2.30
C LEU A 320 -4.95 -0.25 2.38
N ALA A 321 -4.64 0.19 3.60
CA ALA A 321 -3.85 1.39 3.85
C ALA A 321 -2.48 1.03 4.42
N ILE A 322 -1.43 1.71 3.97
CA ILE A 322 -0.08 1.60 4.53
C ILE A 322 0.15 2.76 5.49
N GLY A 323 0.47 2.43 6.74
CA GLY A 323 0.69 3.39 7.83
C GLY A 323 2.05 3.19 8.49
N VAL A 324 3.10 3.11 7.67
CA VAL A 324 4.49 2.88 8.10
C VAL A 324 5.00 4.05 8.95
N VAL A 325 5.51 3.71 10.14
CA VAL A 325 6.28 4.60 11.02
C VAL A 325 7.69 4.76 10.44
N ALA A 326 8.26 5.97 10.51
CA ALA A 326 9.53 6.32 9.87
C ALA A 326 10.63 5.26 10.07
N GLY A 327 11.18 4.77 8.97
CA GLY A 327 12.30 3.82 8.98
C GLY A 327 11.95 2.35 9.22
N ALA A 328 10.67 1.98 9.33
CA ALA A 328 10.25 0.58 9.23
C ALA A 328 10.14 0.15 7.75
N SER A 329 10.41 -1.13 7.47
CA SER A 329 10.31 -1.68 6.10
C SER A 329 8.90 -1.55 5.53
N ASP A 330 8.79 -1.12 4.27
CA ASP A 330 7.54 -1.10 3.51
C ASP A 330 6.82 -2.46 3.59
N ALA A 331 5.60 -2.46 4.14
CA ALA A 331 4.87 -3.70 4.42
C ALA A 331 4.49 -4.52 3.17
N LEU A 332 4.59 -3.94 1.97
CA LEU A 332 4.31 -4.62 0.69
C LEU A 332 5.53 -4.77 -0.23
N ALA A 333 6.73 -4.32 0.17
CA ALA A 333 7.91 -4.37 -0.71
C ALA A 333 8.35 -5.80 -1.09
N ASN A 334 8.05 -6.78 -0.23
CA ASN A 334 8.33 -8.19 -0.46
C ASN A 334 7.20 -8.91 -1.23
N SER A 335 5.99 -8.34 -1.29
CA SER A 335 4.87 -8.96 -1.99
C SER A 335 5.11 -8.94 -3.49
N ARG A 336 5.05 -10.12 -4.13
CA ARG A 336 5.32 -10.30 -5.57
C ARG A 336 4.47 -9.42 -6.49
N ARG A 337 3.26 -9.05 -6.05
CA ARG A 337 2.29 -8.22 -6.79
C ARG A 337 1.24 -7.67 -5.84
N VAL A 338 0.81 -6.43 -6.07
CA VAL A 338 -0.39 -5.84 -5.47
C VAL A 338 -1.50 -5.77 -6.52
N VAL A 339 -2.64 -6.41 -6.26
CA VAL A 339 -3.85 -6.36 -7.09
C VAL A 339 -4.87 -5.44 -6.41
N ALA A 340 -4.89 -4.17 -6.81
CA ALA A 340 -5.82 -3.17 -6.28
C ALA A 340 -7.13 -3.19 -7.09
N ASN A 341 -8.11 -4.00 -6.67
CA ASN A 341 -9.46 -4.00 -7.26
C ASN A 341 -10.42 -3.05 -6.52
N ALA A 342 -10.17 -2.81 -5.23
CA ALA A 342 -10.74 -1.71 -4.44
C ALA A 342 -9.66 -0.64 -4.15
N THR A 343 -9.63 -0.06 -2.94
CA THR A 343 -8.74 1.06 -2.61
C THR A 343 -7.40 0.60 -2.03
N PHE A 344 -6.30 1.01 -2.66
CA PHE A 344 -4.95 0.95 -2.09
C PHE A 344 -4.54 2.37 -1.67
N ASP A 345 -4.20 2.58 -0.40
CA ASP A 345 -3.89 3.91 0.14
C ASP A 345 -2.47 3.95 0.73
N ILE A 346 -1.61 4.80 0.17
CA ILE A 346 -0.27 5.07 0.72
C ILE A 346 -0.14 6.51 1.25
N SER A 347 -1.22 7.30 1.25
CA SER A 347 -1.18 8.71 1.66
C SER A 347 -0.73 8.90 3.12
N GLY A 348 -1.02 7.93 3.97
CA GLY A 348 -0.75 7.93 5.41
C GLY A 348 0.62 7.42 5.87
N ILE A 349 1.54 7.05 4.97
CA ILE A 349 2.92 6.68 5.35
C ILE A 349 3.68 7.92 5.88
N VAL A 350 4.67 7.73 6.75
CA VAL A 350 5.54 8.85 7.17
C VAL A 350 6.52 9.24 6.07
N ASP A 351 7.20 8.27 5.48
CA ASP A 351 8.27 8.47 4.48
C ASP A 351 7.77 9.04 3.14
N ALA A 352 8.68 9.44 2.24
CA ALA A 352 8.31 10.10 0.97
C ALA A 352 7.79 9.13 -0.11
N THR A 353 8.14 7.85 0.00
CA THR A 353 7.93 6.81 -1.01
C THR A 353 7.52 5.50 -0.33
N SER A 354 6.62 4.74 -0.93
CA SER A 354 6.35 3.34 -0.59
C SER A 354 6.64 2.43 -1.78
N HIS A 355 7.21 1.25 -1.53
CA HIS A 355 7.70 0.32 -2.55
C HIS A 355 6.84 -0.95 -2.66
N ILE A 356 6.58 -1.38 -3.90
CA ILE A 356 5.93 -2.64 -4.27
C ILE A 356 6.67 -3.27 -5.47
N GLN A 357 6.52 -4.57 -5.70
CA GLN A 357 7.16 -5.22 -6.86
C GLN A 357 6.41 -4.93 -8.16
N SER A 358 5.11 -5.21 -8.23
CA SER A 358 4.27 -4.98 -9.42
C SER A 358 2.85 -4.54 -9.04
N LEU A 359 2.18 -3.77 -9.91
CA LEU A 359 0.81 -3.25 -9.70
C LEU A 359 -0.16 -3.74 -10.78
N ALA A 360 -1.27 -4.33 -10.33
CA ALA A 360 -2.38 -4.79 -11.15
C ALA A 360 -3.73 -4.39 -10.54
N GLY A 361 -4.82 -4.66 -11.26
CA GLY A 361 -6.20 -4.44 -10.79
C GLY A 361 -6.91 -3.25 -11.43
N THR A 362 -8.14 -3.00 -10.98
CA THR A 362 -9.13 -2.09 -11.60
C THR A 362 -9.60 -0.95 -10.69
N GLY A 363 -9.17 -0.90 -9.43
CA GLY A 363 -9.65 0.04 -8.41
C GLY A 363 -8.94 1.39 -8.40
N THR A 364 -8.61 1.90 -7.21
CA THR A 364 -7.96 3.21 -7.05
C THR A 364 -6.76 3.14 -6.12
N VAL A 365 -5.67 3.79 -6.53
CA VAL A 365 -4.49 4.01 -5.71
C VAL A 365 -4.46 5.47 -5.25
N VAL A 366 -4.58 5.68 -3.94
CA VAL A 366 -4.53 6.98 -3.28
C VAL A 366 -3.09 7.26 -2.87
N LEU A 367 -2.42 8.14 -3.61
CA LEU A 367 -1.03 8.51 -3.36
C LEU A 367 -0.90 9.59 -2.27
N GLY A 368 -1.95 10.39 -2.03
CA GLY A 368 -1.83 11.59 -1.20
C GLY A 368 -0.77 12.54 -1.77
N THR A 369 0.29 12.81 -1.00
CA THR A 369 1.49 13.58 -1.40
C THR A 369 2.71 12.69 -1.72
N LYS A 370 2.54 11.36 -1.74
CA LYS A 370 3.61 10.35 -1.66
C LYS A 370 3.95 9.73 -3.02
N THR A 371 5.11 9.10 -3.13
CA THR A 371 5.50 8.37 -4.35
C THR A 371 5.22 6.88 -4.21
N LEU A 372 4.58 6.26 -5.20
CA LEU A 372 4.56 4.80 -5.30
C LEU A 372 5.73 4.35 -6.20
N ALA A 373 6.62 3.51 -5.67
CA ALA A 373 7.73 2.93 -6.42
C ALA A 373 7.43 1.47 -6.78
N ILE A 374 7.46 1.16 -8.07
CA ILE A 374 7.22 -0.17 -8.63
C ILE A 374 8.57 -0.73 -9.12
N THR A 375 9.06 -1.77 -8.46
CA THR A 375 10.47 -2.17 -8.54
C THR A 375 10.75 -3.31 -9.53
N ASN A 376 9.75 -4.13 -9.84
CA ASN A 376 9.84 -5.30 -10.72
C ASN A 376 8.51 -5.52 -11.45
N ALA A 377 8.07 -4.52 -12.23
CA ALA A 377 6.74 -4.50 -12.81
C ALA A 377 6.54 -5.61 -13.87
N GLY A 378 5.40 -6.30 -13.84
CA GLY A 378 5.04 -7.34 -14.82
C GLY A 378 3.62 -7.23 -15.37
N ASP A 379 2.84 -6.24 -14.94
CA ASP A 379 1.38 -6.26 -15.02
C ASP A 379 0.76 -5.03 -15.70
N THR A 380 -0.57 -5.07 -15.84
CA THR A 380 -1.40 -3.93 -16.26
C THR A 380 -2.27 -3.47 -15.10
N PHE A 381 -2.20 -2.18 -14.77
CA PHE A 381 -3.15 -1.51 -13.89
C PHE A 381 -4.18 -0.75 -14.72
N ALA A 382 -5.44 -1.18 -14.61
CA ALA A 382 -6.59 -0.60 -15.31
C ALA A 382 -7.38 0.40 -14.43
N GLY A 383 -7.03 0.50 -13.15
CA GLY A 383 -7.58 1.46 -12.21
C GLY A 383 -6.95 2.86 -12.29
N THR A 384 -7.21 3.68 -11.28
CA THR A 384 -6.80 5.10 -11.25
C THR A 384 -5.77 5.40 -10.15
N LEU A 385 -4.63 5.99 -10.51
CA LEU A 385 -3.66 6.61 -9.60
C LEU A 385 -4.03 8.09 -9.41
N GLY A 386 -4.23 8.54 -8.17
CA GLY A 386 -4.65 9.91 -7.85
C GLY A 386 -3.95 10.51 -6.62
N GLY A 387 -3.82 11.84 -6.61
CA GLY A 387 -3.16 12.62 -5.54
C GLY A 387 -2.27 13.73 -6.10
N THR A 388 -1.54 14.43 -5.23
CA THR A 388 -0.40 15.29 -5.62
C THR A 388 0.93 14.54 -5.59
N GLY A 389 0.93 13.30 -5.10
CA GLY A 389 2.01 12.33 -5.14
C GLY A 389 2.39 11.84 -6.55
N GLY A 390 3.46 11.06 -6.64
CA GLY A 390 4.10 10.64 -7.88
C GLY A 390 4.19 9.12 -8.09
N LEU A 391 4.78 8.73 -9.21
CA LEU A 391 4.99 7.33 -9.62
C LEU A 391 6.45 7.12 -10.01
N GLN A 392 7.10 6.08 -9.48
CA GLN A 392 8.42 5.64 -9.91
C GLN A 392 8.36 4.22 -10.48
N ILE A 393 8.97 4.00 -11.64
CA ILE A 393 9.25 2.67 -12.19
C ILE A 393 10.76 2.46 -12.18
N SER A 394 11.25 1.44 -11.48
CA SER A 394 12.69 1.11 -11.44
C SER A 394 13.06 -0.25 -12.03
N GLY A 395 12.09 -1.04 -12.50
CA GLY A 395 12.34 -2.33 -13.12
C GLY A 395 11.10 -2.93 -13.79
N GLY A 396 11.32 -3.88 -14.70
CA GLY A 396 10.24 -4.56 -15.42
C GLY A 396 9.51 -3.70 -16.46
N THR A 397 8.23 -3.97 -16.70
CA THR A 397 7.32 -3.18 -17.53
C THR A 397 5.98 -2.99 -16.84
N GLN A 398 5.68 -1.78 -16.39
CA GLN A 398 4.34 -1.44 -15.88
C GLN A 398 3.49 -0.95 -17.05
N THR A 399 2.34 -1.58 -17.31
CA THR A 399 1.32 -1.02 -18.20
C THR A 399 0.25 -0.28 -17.38
N LEU A 400 -0.15 0.91 -17.84
CA LEU A 400 -1.28 1.68 -17.30
C LEU A 400 -2.37 1.79 -18.39
N SER A 401 -3.58 1.31 -18.12
CA SER A 401 -4.74 1.41 -19.04
C SER A 401 -5.91 2.20 -18.47
N GLY A 402 -5.95 2.48 -17.17
CA GLY A 402 -6.91 3.42 -16.57
C GLY A 402 -6.48 4.88 -16.73
N VAL A 403 -7.40 5.82 -16.49
CA VAL A 403 -7.14 7.27 -16.58
C VAL A 403 -6.52 7.76 -15.29
N ASN A 404 -5.24 8.13 -15.33
CA ASN A 404 -4.48 8.53 -14.15
C ASN A 404 -4.44 10.06 -13.99
N THR A 405 -4.60 10.54 -12.75
CA THR A 405 -4.87 11.97 -12.46
C THR A 405 -3.86 12.59 -11.49
N TYR A 406 -2.85 11.83 -11.05
CA TYR A 406 -1.86 12.29 -10.08
C TYR A 406 -0.98 13.44 -10.61
N GLY A 407 -0.73 14.43 -9.76
CA GLY A 407 0.02 15.66 -10.12
C GLY A 407 1.53 15.60 -9.88
N GLY A 408 2.04 14.62 -9.12
CA GLY A 408 3.47 14.48 -8.85
C GLY A 408 4.25 13.94 -10.04
N ALA A 409 5.58 13.93 -9.92
CA ALA A 409 6.46 13.49 -11.00
C ALA A 409 6.30 11.99 -11.31
N THR A 410 6.46 11.63 -12.58
CA THR A 410 6.65 10.24 -13.03
C THR A 410 8.13 10.02 -13.35
N THR A 411 8.81 9.19 -12.59
CA THR A 411 10.23 8.87 -12.82
C THR A 411 10.38 7.44 -13.33
N ILE A 412 11.02 7.27 -14.47
CA ILE A 412 11.43 5.96 -14.99
C ILE A 412 12.94 5.90 -14.79
N THR A 413 13.37 5.15 -13.76
CA THR A 413 14.79 4.96 -13.39
C THR A 413 15.33 3.60 -13.83
N GLY A 414 14.44 2.66 -14.17
CA GLY A 414 14.74 1.38 -14.79
C GLY A 414 13.50 0.79 -15.46
N GLY A 415 13.69 -0.11 -16.42
CA GLY A 415 12.57 -0.79 -17.11
C GLY A 415 11.75 0.11 -18.04
N THR A 416 10.46 -0.17 -18.15
CA THR A 416 9.51 0.47 -19.06
C THR A 416 8.23 0.93 -18.36
N LEU A 417 7.76 2.15 -18.66
CA LEU A 417 6.38 2.56 -18.41
C LEU A 417 5.62 2.54 -19.74
N ARG A 418 4.50 1.82 -19.79
CA ARG A 418 3.75 1.54 -21.02
C ARG A 418 2.29 1.99 -20.93
N ALA A 419 1.75 2.54 -22.01
CA ALA A 419 0.32 2.82 -22.13
C ALA A 419 -0.47 1.60 -22.64
N GLY A 420 -1.58 1.29 -21.98
CA GLY A 420 -2.56 0.29 -22.40
C GLY A 420 -3.87 0.90 -22.94
N ALA A 421 -4.03 2.22 -22.86
CA ALA A 421 -5.15 2.97 -23.42
C ALA A 421 -4.73 4.41 -23.77
N ALA A 422 -5.53 5.13 -24.57
CA ALA A 422 -5.32 6.55 -24.85
C ALA A 422 -5.61 7.41 -23.61
N GLY A 423 -4.76 8.39 -23.32
CA GLY A 423 -4.90 9.26 -22.14
C GLY A 423 -4.68 8.57 -20.79
N ALA A 424 -4.02 7.40 -20.78
CA ALA A 424 -3.72 6.67 -19.54
C ALA A 424 -2.55 7.28 -18.74
N PHE A 425 -1.63 8.00 -19.39
CA PHE A 425 -0.60 8.78 -18.71
C PHE A 425 -1.18 10.08 -18.12
N SER A 426 -0.69 10.52 -16.95
CA SER A 426 -1.22 11.70 -16.28
C SER A 426 -0.82 12.98 -17.00
N ALA A 427 -1.82 13.67 -17.56
CA ALA A 427 -1.65 14.97 -18.20
C ALA A 427 -1.16 16.08 -17.24
N ALA A 428 -1.26 15.87 -15.91
CA ALA A 428 -0.76 16.77 -14.88
C ALA A 428 0.69 16.46 -14.46
N SER A 429 1.17 15.24 -14.68
CA SER A 429 2.49 14.79 -14.22
C SER A 429 3.64 15.27 -15.12
N ALA A 430 4.76 15.62 -14.48
CA ALA A 430 6.05 15.85 -15.11
C ALA A 430 6.82 14.53 -15.23
N TYR A 431 7.24 14.15 -16.45
CA TYR A 431 7.90 12.87 -16.71
C TYR A 431 9.43 13.01 -16.81
N VAL A 432 10.15 12.03 -16.26
CA VAL A 432 11.61 11.89 -16.41
C VAL A 432 11.91 10.46 -16.83
N ALA A 433 12.46 10.27 -18.04
CA ALA A 433 12.92 8.98 -18.54
C ALA A 433 14.46 8.92 -18.50
N ALA A 434 15.02 8.16 -17.57
CA ALA A 434 16.47 8.02 -17.40
C ALA A 434 17.12 7.22 -18.55
N ALA A 435 18.43 7.33 -18.69
CA ALA A 435 19.18 6.58 -19.70
C ALA A 435 18.99 5.05 -19.52
N GLY A 436 18.74 4.35 -20.62
CA GLY A 436 18.44 2.91 -20.62
C GLY A 436 16.99 2.53 -20.32
N THR A 437 16.12 3.49 -19.99
CA THR A 437 14.68 3.24 -19.72
C THR A 437 13.81 3.49 -20.95
N THR A 438 12.56 3.01 -20.93
CA THR A 438 11.58 3.27 -22.01
C THR A 438 10.27 3.89 -21.50
N LEU A 439 9.81 4.96 -22.17
CA LEU A 439 8.44 5.46 -22.13
C LEU A 439 7.73 5.00 -23.41
N ASP A 440 6.81 4.03 -23.30
CA ASP A 440 6.17 3.36 -24.43
C ASP A 440 4.69 3.76 -24.55
N LEU A 441 4.34 4.48 -25.62
CA LEU A 441 2.94 4.82 -25.91
C LEU A 441 2.18 3.65 -26.55
N ASN A 442 2.87 2.63 -27.07
CA ASN A 442 2.25 1.37 -27.53
C ASN A 442 1.06 1.55 -28.51
N GLY A 443 1.11 2.58 -29.37
CA GLY A 443 0.05 2.92 -30.33
C GLY A 443 -1.05 3.86 -29.80
N PHE A 444 -0.98 4.31 -28.54
CA PHE A 444 -2.01 5.12 -27.91
C PHE A 444 -1.60 6.58 -27.74
N ASN A 445 -2.47 7.52 -28.13
CA ASN A 445 -2.25 8.95 -27.93
C ASN A 445 -2.18 9.31 -26.42
N GLN A 446 -1.17 10.08 -26.01
CA GLN A 446 -0.96 10.48 -24.62
C GLN A 446 -0.77 12.00 -24.49
N THR A 447 -1.08 12.55 -23.32
CA THR A 447 -0.75 13.92 -22.92
C THR A 447 -0.04 13.90 -21.57
N ILE A 448 1.03 14.69 -21.44
CA ILE A 448 1.85 14.82 -20.20
C ILE A 448 2.24 16.29 -19.97
N ALA A 449 2.51 16.70 -18.73
CA ALA A 449 2.79 18.11 -18.41
C ALA A 449 4.17 18.57 -18.88
N SER A 450 5.20 17.72 -18.74
CA SER A 450 6.56 17.95 -19.26
C SER A 450 7.28 16.61 -19.43
N LEU A 451 8.41 16.63 -20.14
CA LEU A 451 9.27 15.45 -20.29
C LEU A 451 10.75 15.84 -20.31
N ASP A 452 11.56 15.24 -19.44
CA ASP A 452 13.01 15.14 -19.59
C ASP A 452 13.39 13.73 -20.07
N ASN A 453 14.05 13.64 -21.23
CA ASN A 453 14.31 12.39 -21.93
C ASN A 453 15.81 12.15 -22.10
N ALA A 454 16.35 11.25 -21.28
CA ALA A 454 17.65 10.58 -21.46
C ALA A 454 17.50 9.12 -21.96
N GLY A 455 16.30 8.54 -21.86
CA GLY A 455 15.97 7.17 -22.27
C GLY A 455 15.47 7.04 -23.71
N LEU A 456 14.56 6.09 -23.93
CA LEU A 456 13.83 5.87 -25.18
C LEU A 456 12.37 6.29 -25.00
N VAL A 457 11.86 7.17 -25.86
CA VAL A 457 10.41 7.29 -26.09
C VAL A 457 10.07 6.46 -27.31
N ARG A 458 9.18 5.49 -27.15
CA ARG A 458 8.64 4.66 -28.24
C ARG A 458 7.18 4.99 -28.43
N THR A 459 6.77 5.34 -29.65
CA THR A 459 5.35 5.55 -29.97
C THR A 459 4.61 4.23 -30.16
N GLY A 460 5.22 3.28 -30.87
CA GLY A 460 4.67 1.93 -31.06
C GLY A 460 3.43 1.89 -31.98
N GLY A 461 2.84 0.70 -32.12
CA GLY A 461 1.66 0.49 -32.97
C GLY A 461 1.88 0.80 -34.46
N ALA A 462 0.79 1.15 -35.15
CA ALA A 462 0.82 1.69 -36.50
C ALA A 462 1.13 3.21 -36.49
N PRO A 463 1.66 3.78 -37.59
CA PRO A 463 1.90 5.22 -37.69
C PRO A 463 0.64 6.07 -37.47
N GLY A 464 0.80 7.19 -36.75
CA GLY A 464 -0.25 8.16 -36.42
C GLY A 464 -0.32 8.53 -34.94
N THR A 465 0.37 7.76 -34.08
CA THR A 465 0.42 7.92 -32.62
C THR A 465 1.06 9.24 -32.21
N THR A 466 0.42 9.96 -31.28
CA THR A 466 0.86 11.30 -30.86
C THR A 466 1.14 11.38 -29.36
N LEU A 467 2.36 11.80 -29.01
CA LEU A 467 2.72 12.27 -27.66
C LEU A 467 2.55 13.80 -27.59
N THR A 468 1.63 14.28 -26.76
CA THR A 468 1.49 15.71 -26.45
C THR A 468 2.21 16.05 -25.14
N VAL A 469 3.14 17.00 -25.20
CA VAL A 469 3.81 17.58 -24.03
C VAL A 469 3.30 19.01 -23.85
N SER A 470 2.48 19.24 -22.83
CA SER A 470 1.80 20.53 -22.60
C SER A 470 2.76 21.65 -22.17
N GLY A 471 3.91 21.29 -21.62
CA GLY A 471 4.98 22.18 -21.19
C GLY A 471 6.26 22.00 -22.01
N ASN A 472 7.41 21.98 -21.32
CA ASN A 472 8.71 21.84 -21.98
C ASN A 472 9.02 20.36 -22.28
N TYR A 473 9.67 20.12 -23.43
CA TYR A 473 10.40 18.89 -23.70
C TYR A 473 11.91 19.17 -23.57
N VAL A 474 12.61 18.36 -22.78
CA VAL A 474 14.07 18.43 -22.60
C VAL A 474 14.70 17.16 -23.16
N GLY A 475 15.53 17.30 -24.19
CA GLY A 475 16.35 16.22 -24.72
C GLY A 475 17.69 16.15 -23.99
N SER A 476 17.83 15.20 -23.08
CA SER A 476 19.04 14.95 -22.27
C SER A 476 19.84 13.74 -22.78
N GLY A 477 19.92 13.62 -24.12
CA GLY A 477 20.58 12.51 -24.82
C GLY A 477 19.66 11.36 -25.25
N GLY A 478 18.39 11.39 -24.85
CA GLY A 478 17.41 10.35 -25.16
C GLY A 478 16.99 10.28 -26.63
N THR A 479 16.40 9.15 -26.99
CA THR A 479 15.94 8.82 -28.35
C THR A 479 14.42 8.96 -28.46
N LEU A 480 13.95 9.37 -29.64
CA LEU A 480 12.55 9.28 -30.06
C LEU A 480 12.48 8.23 -31.17
N LEU A 481 11.72 7.17 -30.97
CA LEU A 481 11.37 6.19 -32.00
C LEU A 481 9.93 6.47 -32.45
N LEU A 482 9.81 6.92 -33.70
CA LEU A 482 8.56 7.25 -34.38
C LEU A 482 8.38 6.29 -35.56
N ASN A 483 7.15 5.78 -35.77
CA ASN A 483 6.78 5.01 -36.95
C ASN A 483 6.24 5.94 -38.05
N THR A 484 6.52 5.61 -39.32
CA THR A 484 6.05 6.39 -40.48
C THR A 484 5.77 5.46 -41.67
N ALA A 485 4.60 5.59 -42.27
CA ALA A 485 4.29 5.07 -43.60
C ALA A 485 4.82 6.08 -44.63
N LEU A 486 5.99 5.81 -45.20
CA LEU A 486 6.72 6.75 -46.07
C LEU A 486 6.18 6.78 -47.50
N ASP A 487 5.70 7.94 -47.93
CA ASP A 487 5.29 8.23 -49.32
C ASP A 487 5.65 9.69 -49.74
N GLY A 488 4.69 10.60 -49.68
CA GLY A 488 4.84 12.06 -49.89
C GLY A 488 4.52 12.86 -48.62
N ASP A 489 4.13 14.12 -48.76
CA ASP A 489 3.81 15.00 -47.61
C ASP A 489 2.57 14.52 -46.81
N SER A 490 1.75 13.67 -47.43
CA SER A 490 0.63 12.91 -46.82
C SER A 490 1.05 11.70 -45.98
N SER A 491 2.36 11.42 -45.83
CA SER A 491 2.89 10.28 -45.06
C SER A 491 2.28 10.21 -43.66
N ILE A 492 1.58 9.11 -43.35
CA ILE A 492 1.06 8.90 -42.00
C ILE A 492 2.26 8.66 -41.08
N THR A 493 2.44 9.55 -40.10
CA THR A 493 3.57 9.53 -39.18
C THR A 493 3.11 9.73 -37.74
N ASP A 494 3.83 9.08 -36.82
CA ASP A 494 3.78 9.42 -35.41
C ASP A 494 4.32 10.84 -35.15
N ARG A 495 3.88 11.45 -34.04
CA ARG A 495 4.14 12.86 -33.72
C ARG A 495 4.55 13.07 -32.26
N LEU A 496 5.49 13.99 -32.05
CA LEU A 496 5.75 14.64 -30.77
C LEU A 496 5.29 16.10 -30.86
N VAL A 497 4.30 16.49 -30.07
CA VAL A 497 3.74 17.85 -30.04
C VAL A 497 4.10 18.50 -28.70
N ALA A 498 5.09 19.38 -28.69
CA ALA A 498 5.45 20.16 -27.51
C ALA A 498 4.83 21.57 -27.58
N ARG A 499 4.00 21.93 -26.60
CA ARG A 499 3.26 23.21 -26.57
C ARG A 499 4.04 24.37 -25.94
N ARG A 500 5.25 24.11 -25.41
CA ARG A 500 6.23 25.13 -25.00
C ARG A 500 7.62 24.75 -25.53
N HIS A 501 8.70 25.19 -24.87
CA HIS A 501 10.04 25.08 -25.42
C HIS A 501 10.53 23.64 -25.51
N LEU A 502 11.00 23.25 -26.71
CA LEU A 502 12.06 22.25 -26.84
C LEU A 502 13.37 22.84 -26.30
N ARG A 503 14.08 22.08 -25.48
CA ARG A 503 15.46 22.36 -25.04
C ARG A 503 16.28 21.08 -25.18
N CYS A 504 17.57 21.20 -25.48
CA CYS A 504 18.50 20.05 -25.48
C CYS A 504 19.64 20.35 -24.51
N LEU A 505 19.87 19.46 -23.54
CA LEU A 505 20.82 19.68 -22.46
C LEU A 505 22.09 18.85 -22.66
N HIS A 506 23.10 19.43 -23.32
CA HIS A 506 24.50 19.48 -22.84
C HIS A 506 25.47 20.22 -23.80
N ALA A 507 26.59 20.69 -23.22
CA ALA A 507 27.91 20.89 -23.82
C ALA A 507 28.14 21.84 -25.04
N ALA A 508 27.17 22.60 -25.55
CA ALA A 508 27.41 23.52 -26.69
C ALA A 508 27.59 25.02 -26.33
N HIS A 509 27.17 25.46 -25.14
CA HIS A 509 26.81 26.87 -24.91
C HIS A 509 27.99 27.87 -24.74
N ARG A 510 29.25 27.41 -24.70
CA ARG A 510 30.44 28.30 -24.66
C ARG A 510 31.06 28.60 -26.03
N GLN A 511 30.81 27.82 -27.09
CA GLN A 511 31.44 28.05 -28.40
C GLN A 511 30.65 29.00 -29.32
N CYS A 512 29.31 29.04 -29.25
CA CYS A 512 28.51 29.94 -30.10
C CYS A 512 28.77 31.44 -29.89
N ARG A 513 29.19 31.89 -28.69
CA ARG A 513 29.48 33.31 -28.44
C ARG A 513 30.85 33.80 -28.96
N ARG A 514 31.81 32.92 -29.27
CA ARG A 514 33.14 33.35 -29.78
C ARG A 514 33.23 33.50 -31.30
N ARG A 515 32.32 32.92 -32.10
CA ARG A 515 32.39 33.02 -33.58
C ARG A 515 31.70 34.24 -34.21
N ARG A 516 30.76 34.92 -33.52
CA ARG A 516 30.11 36.15 -34.04
C ARG A 516 31.01 37.38 -34.22
N ARG A 517 32.32 37.29 -33.92
CA ARG A 517 33.33 38.34 -34.23
C ARG A 517 34.30 37.94 -35.36
N ALA A 518 34.19 36.75 -35.93
CA ALA A 518 35.15 36.21 -36.90
C ALA A 518 34.63 36.18 -38.36
N ASP A 519 33.40 36.63 -38.61
CA ASP A 519 32.71 36.48 -39.90
C ASP A 519 32.26 37.82 -40.51
N ARG A 520 33.18 38.79 -40.48
CA ARG A 520 33.11 40.05 -41.27
C ARG A 520 34.43 40.22 -42.03
N ARG A 521 34.58 39.48 -43.15
CA ARG A 521 35.44 39.74 -44.34
C ARG A 521 35.87 38.42 -45.02
N ARG A 522 35.19 38.02 -46.10
CA ARG A 522 35.72 37.95 -47.48
C ARG A 522 34.67 37.35 -48.44
N HIS A 523 34.75 37.73 -49.71
CA HIS A 523 33.87 37.30 -50.80
C HIS A 523 34.53 36.21 -51.67
N GLN A 524 33.69 35.44 -52.38
CA GLN A 524 33.93 34.78 -53.68
C GLN A 524 35.04 33.70 -53.78
N GLY A 525 34.84 32.77 -54.73
CA GLY A 525 35.81 31.72 -55.10
C GLY A 525 35.16 30.33 -55.20
N ASP A 526 35.04 29.79 -56.41
CA ASP A 526 34.48 28.44 -56.68
C ASP A 526 35.59 27.36 -56.67
N ARG A 527 35.19 26.10 -56.51
CA ARG A 527 35.94 24.84 -56.72
C ARG A 527 37.18 24.58 -55.85
N ARG A 528 37.01 23.67 -54.88
CA ARG A 528 37.46 22.27 -55.06
C ARG A 528 36.86 21.31 -54.03
N ARG A 529 36.14 20.27 -54.52
CA ARG A 529 35.83 19.05 -53.76
C ARG A 529 37.13 18.33 -53.33
N ARG A 530 37.00 17.36 -52.40
CA ARG A 530 38.04 16.42 -51.92
C ARG A 530 38.98 16.89 -50.79
N ARG A 531 38.50 17.64 -49.78
CA ARG A 531 39.10 17.57 -48.42
C ARG A 531 38.12 17.73 -47.23
N LEU A 532 36.82 17.42 -47.43
CA LEU A 532 35.76 17.67 -46.44
C LEU A 532 35.11 16.41 -45.83
N GLU A 533 35.79 15.25 -45.85
CA GLU A 533 35.22 13.98 -45.34
C GLU A 533 35.79 13.48 -44.01
N ARG A 534 36.75 14.21 -43.40
CA ARG A 534 37.41 13.81 -42.14
C ARG A 534 37.18 14.70 -40.91
N HIS A 535 36.44 15.80 -41.03
CA HIS A 535 36.16 16.73 -39.90
C HIS A 535 34.67 17.00 -39.65
N LEU A 536 33.79 16.04 -39.98
CA LEU A 536 32.34 16.08 -39.67
C LEU A 536 31.87 14.89 -38.81
N ARG A 537 32.74 14.35 -37.94
CA ARG A 537 32.41 13.27 -36.98
C ARG A 537 32.35 13.70 -35.50
N ALA A 538 32.54 15.00 -35.21
CA ALA A 538 32.83 15.48 -33.85
C ALA A 538 31.69 16.22 -33.12
N ALA A 539 30.49 16.33 -33.72
CA ALA A 539 29.34 17.01 -33.13
C ALA A 539 28.08 16.13 -33.23
N GLY A 540 27.98 15.13 -32.35
CA GLY A 540 26.95 14.09 -32.40
C GLY A 540 25.55 14.55 -31.93
N GLN A 541 24.90 15.41 -32.71
CA GLN A 541 23.51 15.83 -32.48
C GLN A 541 22.62 15.16 -33.55
N LEU A 542 21.58 14.42 -33.11
CA LEU A 542 20.75 13.54 -33.95
C LEU A 542 21.57 12.55 -34.82
N ARG A 543 21.95 11.41 -34.24
CA ARG A 543 22.55 10.30 -35.01
C ARG A 543 21.52 9.76 -36.00
N HIS A 544 21.73 10.00 -37.30
CA HIS A 544 20.96 9.35 -38.35
C HIS A 544 21.05 7.82 -38.22
N TRP A 545 19.90 7.16 -38.31
CA TRP A 545 19.85 5.73 -38.61
C TRP A 545 20.33 5.48 -40.05
N ARG A 546 20.70 4.24 -40.39
CA ARG A 546 20.98 3.89 -41.79
C ARG A 546 19.66 4.00 -42.59
N PRO A 547 19.67 4.46 -43.85
CA PRO A 547 18.44 4.64 -44.60
C PRO A 547 17.74 3.29 -44.83
N ALA A 548 16.54 3.12 -44.28
CA ALA A 548 15.57 2.19 -44.84
C ALA A 548 15.12 2.73 -46.20
N GLY A 549 15.09 1.86 -47.20
CA GLY A 549 14.62 2.20 -48.54
C GLY A 549 15.28 1.37 -49.62
N ARG A 550 14.58 0.34 -50.10
CA ARG A 550 14.69 -0.06 -51.51
C ARG A 550 14.00 1.01 -52.37
N GLY A 551 14.63 2.16 -52.53
CA GLY A 551 14.04 3.32 -53.21
C GLY A 551 15.00 4.50 -53.32
N ARG A 552 14.85 5.35 -54.35
CA ARG A 552 15.80 6.44 -54.67
C ARG A 552 15.67 7.71 -53.81
N ARG A 553 14.77 7.75 -52.83
CA ARG A 553 14.52 8.94 -51.97
C ARG A 553 15.35 8.88 -50.68
N ARG A 554 15.82 10.04 -50.21
CA ARG A 554 16.46 10.21 -48.88
C ARG A 554 15.62 11.20 -48.08
N LEU A 555 15.24 10.82 -46.86
CA LEU A 555 14.56 11.72 -45.92
C LEU A 555 15.60 12.52 -45.11
N CYS A 556 15.31 13.79 -44.87
CA CYS A 556 16.07 14.67 -43.97
C CYS A 556 15.10 15.29 -42.97
N LEU A 557 15.44 15.26 -41.67
CA LEU A 557 14.57 15.77 -40.62
C LEU A 557 14.75 17.30 -40.45
N TYR A 558 13.65 18.04 -40.44
CA TYR A 558 13.61 19.48 -40.17
C TYR A 558 12.69 19.77 -38.98
N ALA A 559 13.08 20.69 -38.11
CA ALA A 559 12.22 21.16 -37.03
C ALA A 559 11.36 22.33 -37.52
N ALA A 560 10.03 22.15 -37.50
CA ALA A 560 9.07 23.22 -37.72
C ALA A 560 8.67 23.85 -36.38
N GLU A 561 8.68 25.18 -36.30
CA GLU A 561 8.06 25.93 -35.21
C GLU A 561 6.72 26.46 -35.73
N GLU A 562 5.62 25.83 -35.31
CA GLU A 562 4.27 26.23 -35.72
C GLU A 562 3.89 27.54 -35.02
N ARG A 563 4.00 28.65 -35.77
CA ARG A 563 3.62 29.99 -35.32
C ARG A 563 2.22 30.32 -35.84
N ASP A 564 1.30 30.68 -34.94
CA ASP A 564 -0.06 31.12 -35.27
C ASP A 564 -0.07 32.17 -36.40
N GLN A 565 -0.58 31.80 -37.58
CA GLN A 565 -0.59 32.67 -38.76
C GLN A 565 -1.72 33.73 -38.74
N HIS A 566 -2.37 33.96 -37.60
CA HIS A 566 -3.51 34.88 -37.48
C HIS A 566 -3.15 36.38 -37.51
N ALA A 567 -1.87 36.75 -37.52
CA ALA A 567 -1.42 38.13 -37.29
C ALA A 567 -0.75 38.84 -38.48
N ARG A 568 -1.22 38.67 -39.75
CA ARG A 568 -0.62 39.40 -40.90
C ARG A 568 -1.49 39.72 -42.14
N ARG A 569 -2.75 40.13 -41.97
CA ARG A 569 -3.55 40.80 -43.03
C ARG A 569 -4.39 41.99 -42.54
N ARG A 570 -3.75 43.12 -42.19
CA ARG A 570 -4.39 44.46 -42.17
C ARG A 570 -3.40 45.55 -42.60
N ARG A 571 -3.91 46.54 -43.35
CA ARG A 571 -3.29 47.81 -43.80
C ARG A 571 -2.14 47.74 -44.83
N LEU A 572 -2.51 47.84 -46.11
CA LEU A 572 -2.13 49.03 -46.90
C LEU A 572 -3.29 50.05 -46.84
N VAL A 573 -3.11 51.27 -47.34
CA VAL A 573 -3.94 52.46 -47.02
C VAL A 573 -4.29 53.28 -48.28
N SER A 574 -5.33 54.14 -48.16
CA SER A 574 -5.87 55.16 -49.10
C SER A 574 -7.10 54.66 -49.90
N ALA A 575 -8.19 55.42 -50.07
CA ALA A 575 -8.54 56.82 -49.69
C ALA A 575 -9.98 56.86 -49.08
N VAL A 576 -10.30 57.68 -48.05
CA VAL A 576 -10.86 59.06 -48.11
C VAL A 576 -12.10 59.16 -49.04
N GLN A 577 -13.34 58.99 -48.55
CA GLN A 577 -14.29 59.99 -47.95
C GLN A 577 -15.11 60.80 -49.00
N PRO A 578 -16.28 61.42 -48.66
CA PRO A 578 -17.03 61.44 -47.38
C PRO A 578 -18.55 61.16 -47.49
N ASP A 579 -19.24 61.46 -46.38
CA ASP A 579 -20.69 61.69 -46.13
C ASP A 579 -21.54 60.54 -45.58
N GLN A 580 -22.55 60.79 -44.74
CA GLN A 580 -22.77 61.75 -43.63
C GLN A 580 -24.16 61.46 -43.03
N SER A 581 -24.26 61.49 -41.70
CA SER A 581 -25.45 61.93 -40.93
C SER A 581 -26.71 61.03 -40.78
N ALA A 582 -27.23 61.08 -39.53
CA ALA A 582 -28.60 60.75 -39.05
C ALA A 582 -29.10 59.28 -39.08
N ALA A 583 -30.10 58.89 -38.27
CA ALA A 583 -30.45 59.26 -36.87
C ALA A 583 -31.48 58.28 -36.27
N ILE A 584 -31.44 58.12 -34.93
CA ILE A 584 -32.56 57.99 -33.96
C ILE A 584 -33.96 57.58 -34.49
N GLY A 585 -34.59 56.53 -33.92
CA GLY A 585 -36.06 56.33 -34.05
C GLY A 585 -36.63 55.06 -33.41
N ALA A 586 -37.39 55.20 -32.31
CA ALA A 586 -37.99 54.09 -31.56
C ALA A 586 -39.35 53.58 -32.13
N GLY A 587 -39.80 52.38 -31.69
CA GLY A 587 -41.18 52.26 -31.17
C GLY A 587 -42.12 51.14 -31.69
N ARG A 588 -42.58 50.30 -30.75
CA ARG A 588 -43.94 49.68 -30.61
C ARG A 588 -44.64 48.96 -31.80
N ALA A 589 -44.70 47.63 -31.68
CA ALA A 589 -45.87 46.72 -31.71
C ALA A 589 -47.23 47.09 -32.37
N ALA A 590 -47.79 46.14 -33.15
CA ALA A 590 -49.24 45.83 -33.24
C ALA A 590 -49.50 44.43 -33.87
N LEU A 591 -50.75 43.93 -33.82
CA LEU A 591 -51.16 42.55 -34.21
C LEU A 591 -51.74 42.41 -35.63
N SER A 592 -51.57 41.22 -36.24
CA SER A 592 -52.58 40.35 -36.91
C SER A 592 -51.95 39.53 -38.05
N GLY A 593 -52.47 38.38 -38.52
CA GLY A 593 -53.62 37.55 -38.13
C GLY A 593 -54.09 36.67 -39.31
N ARG A 594 -54.87 35.60 -39.05
CA ARG A 594 -55.35 34.54 -40.01
C ARG A 594 -54.28 33.47 -40.36
N ARG A 595 -54.61 32.20 -40.69
CA ARG A 595 -55.85 31.37 -40.58
C ARG A 595 -55.48 29.87 -40.74
N SER A 596 -56.19 28.98 -40.06
CA SER A 596 -56.37 27.54 -40.43
C SER A 596 -57.86 27.31 -40.81
N PRO A 597 -58.29 26.18 -41.43
CA PRO A 597 -58.59 24.93 -40.69
C PRO A 597 -58.49 23.61 -41.54
N LEU A 598 -59.13 22.51 -41.06
CA LEU A 598 -59.47 21.21 -41.71
C LEU A 598 -58.36 20.10 -41.70
N ARG A 599 -58.65 18.80 -41.45
CA ARG A 599 -59.86 18.08 -40.93
C ARG A 599 -59.48 16.72 -40.25
N GLU A 600 -60.45 16.02 -39.66
CA GLU A 600 -60.34 14.88 -38.72
C GLU A 600 -60.43 13.45 -39.34
N LEU A 601 -60.03 12.43 -38.55
CA LEU A 601 -60.67 11.09 -38.30
C LEU A 601 -59.79 10.36 -37.23
N ARG A 602 -60.21 10.01 -35.99
CA ARG A 602 -61.12 8.92 -35.49
C ARG A 602 -60.70 7.50 -35.93
N THR A 603 -60.62 6.43 -35.11
CA THR A 603 -60.85 6.15 -33.65
C THR A 603 -60.20 4.77 -33.30
N GLY A 604 -60.10 4.21 -32.07
CA GLY A 604 -60.49 4.60 -30.69
C GLY A 604 -60.66 3.36 -29.75
N ALA A 605 -60.75 3.57 -28.41
CA ALA A 605 -60.99 2.57 -27.32
C ALA A 605 -59.80 1.62 -26.96
N ALA A 606 -59.64 1.05 -25.74
CA ALA A 606 -60.37 1.13 -24.44
C ALA A 606 -59.35 1.02 -23.23
N ARG A 607 -59.62 1.56 -22.02
CA ARG A 607 -60.03 0.87 -20.75
C ARG A 607 -59.05 -0.18 -20.16
N ASP A 608 -58.79 -0.30 -18.85
CA ASP A 608 -59.50 0.17 -17.63
C ASP A 608 -58.57 0.77 -16.52
N GLU A 609 -59.19 1.31 -15.46
CA GLU A 609 -58.64 1.84 -14.18
C GLU A 609 -59.42 1.14 -13.00
N PRO A 610 -59.39 1.53 -11.70
CA PRO A 610 -58.64 2.56 -10.92
C PRO A 610 -57.74 1.86 -9.85
N ALA A 611 -57.36 2.33 -8.64
CA ALA A 611 -57.50 3.56 -7.81
C ALA A 611 -56.34 3.60 -6.77
N GLY A 612 -56.21 4.64 -5.92
CA GLY A 612 -55.40 4.52 -4.68
C GLY A 612 -54.77 5.79 -4.04
N GLU A 613 -55.49 6.91 -3.92
CA GLU A 613 -55.08 8.12 -3.18
C GLU A 613 -55.86 8.23 -1.82
N PRO A 614 -55.65 9.22 -0.89
CA PRO A 614 -54.78 10.41 -0.93
C PRO A 614 -54.00 10.82 0.38
N ALA A 615 -53.03 11.73 0.19
CA ALA A 615 -52.73 12.95 1.00
C ALA A 615 -52.30 13.00 2.49
N ALA A 616 -51.58 14.12 2.77
CA ALA A 616 -51.43 14.89 4.03
C ALA A 616 -50.46 14.39 5.14
N ALA A 617 -49.90 15.23 6.03
CA ALA A 617 -49.47 16.66 5.99
C ALA A 617 -48.75 17.04 7.32
N ARG A 618 -48.13 18.24 7.40
CA ARG A 618 -47.48 18.87 8.59
C ARG A 618 -46.14 18.21 8.99
N ARG A 619 -45.02 18.90 9.32
CA ARG A 619 -44.67 20.30 9.69
C ARG A 619 -45.34 20.87 10.95
N GLN A 620 -44.59 20.91 12.07
CA GLN A 620 -44.27 22.15 12.81
C GLN A 620 -43.09 21.96 13.80
N PRO A 621 -42.45 23.04 14.33
CA PRO A 621 -41.22 22.99 15.16
C PRO A 621 -41.36 23.66 16.56
N LEU A 622 -40.21 23.95 17.23
CA LEU A 622 -40.01 24.73 18.48
C LEU A 622 -40.16 23.91 19.80
N LEU A 623 -39.55 24.25 20.96
CA LEU A 623 -38.76 25.41 21.41
C LEU A 623 -37.84 25.08 22.62
N GLY A 624 -36.71 25.79 22.81
CA GLY A 624 -35.84 25.81 24.03
C GLY A 624 -34.35 25.78 23.68
N ARG A 625 -33.46 26.77 23.92
CA ARG A 625 -33.05 27.56 25.12
C ARG A 625 -32.53 26.67 26.28
N GLN A 626 -31.34 26.86 26.86
CA GLN A 626 -30.39 28.01 26.86
C GLN A 626 -28.88 27.59 26.78
N ARG A 627 -27.98 28.60 26.65
CA ARG A 627 -26.68 28.85 27.36
C ARG A 627 -25.77 27.68 27.81
N SER A 628 -24.44 27.77 27.81
CA SER A 628 -23.49 28.83 27.35
C SER A 628 -22.04 28.29 27.29
N ASP A 629 -21.11 29.20 26.97
CA ASP A 629 -19.66 29.13 27.24
C ASP A 629 -18.74 28.31 26.32
N GLY A 630 -17.49 28.78 26.27
CA GLY A 630 -16.49 28.47 25.25
C GLY A 630 -15.27 27.68 25.77
N PRO A 631 -14.17 27.65 25.00
CA PRO A 631 -13.27 26.51 24.98
C PRO A 631 -12.12 26.59 25.99
N ARG A 632 -11.62 25.41 26.38
CA ARG A 632 -10.21 25.24 26.77
C ARG A 632 -9.59 24.05 26.06
N ARG A 633 -8.30 24.18 25.75
CA ARG A 633 -7.42 23.08 25.35
C ARG A 633 -6.99 22.32 26.60
N HIS A 634 -6.71 21.04 26.45
CA HIS A 634 -5.38 20.53 26.79
C HIS A 634 -5.00 19.32 25.91
#